data_AF-A0A956DR94-F1
#
_entry.id   AF-A0A956DR94-F1
#
_cell.length_a   1.000
_cell.length_b   1.000
_cell.length_c   1.000
_cell.angle_alpha   90.00
_cell.angle_beta   90.00
_cell.angle_gamma   90.00
#
_symmetry.space_group_name_H-M   'P 1'
#
loop_
_entity.id
_entity.type
_entity.pdbx_description
1 polymer ?
#
loop_
_entity_poly.entity_id
_entity_poly.type
_entity_poly.pdbx_seq_one_letter_code
_entity_poly.pdbx_strand_id
1 'polypeptide(L)'
;MPGLRRARPDDIPAIYACQRAAYPTFPASGLCSERQLAMQLATFPDGQLVATLRGKIVGYATSLIVQLDDDSPWYDYGEITGNGSFNTHDPAGDTLYGADIAVHPDHRGRGIAGRLYEGRRKILRRLNLRQMVAGGRIPGYAAYAGRLTAEEYVAQVVAGELKDSALTAHLKAGYRVDGIHMGYLRDDQSLDYATHLVMDNPSFLPKRRTIAASPLKRPVRKVRVCASQYEMRAIHGWDDFRRQVEFFVATAEQYSCHFLLLPELFTVQLFSTMEEGKSPAEAILELAELTPAYVDMFQELAAKSGLYIIAGSHPVLREGEVRNVAHLFTPHGEVHTQDKLHVTPNERKEYGIQPGDDLRVFDTPYGRISIVICYDIEFPELSRLLTLAGAEVLFVPFSTDEKKAYLRVRYSAQARAVENIVYTVLSGNVGNLPQVENFLINYAQAAICTPSDFQFPPGAVAATADPNTETVVISELDLTALEQAREMGSVRPLRDRRTDLYELTPRVEVEVVRVS
;
A
#
# COMPACT_ATOMS: atom_id res chain seq x y z
N MET A 1 11.01 36.16 26.92
CA MET A 1 10.49 34.79 27.14
C MET A 1 10.89 33.91 25.95
N PRO A 2 10.98 32.57 26.10
CA PRO A 2 11.19 31.70 24.95
C PRO A 2 10.07 31.91 23.92
N GLY A 3 10.33 31.73 22.63
CA GLY A 3 9.30 31.60 21.59
C GLY A 3 8.74 30.17 21.56
N LEU A 4 7.48 29.99 21.20
CA LEU A 4 6.88 28.67 20.95
C LEU A 4 6.20 28.74 19.58
N ARG A 5 6.51 27.82 18.69
CA ARG A 5 5.91 27.75 17.35
C ARG A 5 5.91 26.32 16.83
N ARG A 6 5.18 26.08 15.74
CA ARG A 6 5.29 24.85 14.94
C ARG A 6 6.70 24.71 14.36
N ALA A 7 7.18 23.47 14.29
CA ALA A 7 8.40 23.12 13.58
C ALA A 7 8.25 23.37 12.07
N ARG A 8 9.36 23.57 11.39
CA ARG A 8 9.49 23.74 9.94
C ARG A 8 10.53 22.74 9.41
N PRO A 9 10.53 22.39 8.11
CA PRO A 9 11.50 21.47 7.56
C PRO A 9 12.96 21.85 7.89
N ASP A 10 13.30 23.14 7.80
CA ASP A 10 14.65 23.65 8.12
C ASP A 10 15.04 23.54 9.60
N ASP A 11 14.09 23.26 10.49
CA ASP A 11 14.37 23.07 11.92
C ASP A 11 14.89 21.67 12.24
N ILE A 12 14.70 20.70 11.35
CA ILE A 12 14.97 19.27 11.59
C ILE A 12 16.39 19.00 12.11
N PRO A 13 17.47 19.56 11.49
CA PRO A 13 18.82 19.34 12.00
C PRO A 13 19.02 19.86 13.42
N ALA A 14 18.39 20.99 13.76
CA ALA A 14 18.48 21.58 15.10
C ALA A 14 17.62 20.84 16.14
N ILE A 15 16.49 20.27 15.74
CA ILE A 15 15.69 19.35 16.56
C ILE A 15 16.50 18.09 16.86
N TYR A 16 17.11 17.48 15.84
CA TYR A 16 17.95 16.30 15.99
C TYR A 16 19.15 16.55 16.91
N ALA A 17 19.82 17.70 16.76
CA ALA A 17 20.90 18.10 17.66
C ALA A 17 20.42 18.28 19.12
N CYS A 18 19.26 18.89 19.32
CA CYS A 18 18.65 19.04 20.65
C CYS A 18 18.30 17.69 21.28
N GLN A 19 17.76 16.75 20.49
CA GLN A 19 17.45 15.38 20.92
C GLN A 19 18.71 14.64 21.37
N ARG A 20 19.77 14.66 20.56
CA ARG A 20 21.06 14.05 20.91
C ARG A 20 21.66 14.61 22.20
N ALA A 21 21.54 15.93 22.40
CA ALA A 21 22.02 16.56 23.63
C ALA A 21 21.16 16.19 24.85
N ALA A 22 19.84 16.02 24.67
CA ALA A 22 18.93 15.69 25.76
C ALA A 22 19.03 14.23 26.21
N TYR A 23 19.36 13.32 25.29
CA TYR A 23 19.45 11.87 25.50
C TYR A 23 20.84 11.32 25.14
N PRO A 24 21.90 11.70 25.87
CA PRO A 24 23.28 11.35 25.50
C PRO A 24 23.60 9.86 25.63
N THR A 25 22.80 9.11 26.39
CA THR A 25 22.95 7.67 26.63
C THR A 25 22.27 6.79 25.58
N PHE A 26 21.43 7.37 24.72
CA PHE A 26 20.71 6.62 23.70
C PHE A 26 21.62 6.36 22.49
N PRO A 27 21.63 5.13 21.94
CA PRO A 27 22.29 4.86 20.67
C PRO A 27 21.58 5.64 19.55
N ALA A 28 22.27 5.91 18.45
CA ALA A 28 21.70 6.63 17.32
C ALA A 28 20.42 5.95 16.76
N SER A 29 20.33 4.62 16.86
CA SER A 29 19.15 3.83 16.48
C SER A 29 17.96 3.97 17.43
N GLY A 30 18.18 4.40 18.68
CA GLY A 30 17.12 4.69 19.66
C GLY A 30 16.59 6.13 19.58
N LEU A 31 17.19 6.96 18.73
CA LEU A 31 16.80 8.35 18.50
C LEU A 31 16.03 8.49 17.20
N CYS A 32 15.07 9.42 17.15
CA CYS A 32 14.38 9.74 15.91
C CYS A 32 15.35 10.36 14.90
N SER A 33 15.55 9.71 13.75
CA SER A 33 16.42 10.23 12.67
C SER A 33 15.83 11.50 12.04
N GLU A 34 16.66 12.30 11.35
CA GLU A 34 16.17 13.46 10.60
C GLU A 34 15.08 13.10 9.58
N ARG A 35 15.17 11.91 8.94
CA ARG A 35 14.13 11.39 8.06
C ARG A 35 12.81 11.17 8.82
N GLN A 36 12.86 10.51 9.97
CA GLN A 36 11.66 10.28 10.78
C GLN A 36 11.08 11.60 11.29
N LEU A 37 11.90 12.56 11.72
CA LEU A 37 11.43 13.91 12.09
C LEU A 37 10.75 14.63 10.90
N ALA A 38 11.28 14.48 9.69
CA ALA A 38 10.63 14.99 8.48
C ALA A 38 9.25 14.35 8.24
N MET A 39 9.16 13.04 8.47
CA MET A 39 7.90 12.30 8.35
C MET A 39 6.89 12.73 9.40
N GLN A 40 7.28 12.80 10.67
CA GLN A 40 6.43 13.29 11.77
C GLN A 40 5.88 14.69 11.47
N LEU A 41 6.76 15.58 10.96
CA LEU A 41 6.38 16.93 10.55
C LEU A 41 5.41 16.93 9.38
N ALA A 42 5.60 16.07 8.39
CA ALA A 42 4.69 15.93 7.25
C ALA A 42 3.34 15.32 7.65
N THR A 43 3.34 14.36 8.57
CA THR A 43 2.14 13.65 9.04
C THR A 43 1.24 14.53 9.88
N PHE A 44 1.78 15.17 10.91
CA PHE A 44 0.99 16.04 11.79
C PHE A 44 1.76 17.31 12.15
N PRO A 45 1.81 18.31 11.24
CA PRO A 45 2.58 19.54 11.45
C PRO A 45 2.16 20.30 12.71
N ASP A 46 0.88 20.24 13.05
CA ASP A 46 0.32 20.89 14.23
C ASP A 46 0.80 20.26 15.53
N GLY A 47 1.16 18.97 15.52
CA GLY A 47 1.70 18.22 16.66
C GLY A 47 3.18 18.44 16.90
N GLN A 48 3.90 19.06 15.97
CA GLN A 48 5.35 19.24 16.05
C GLN A 48 5.69 20.65 16.52
N LEU A 49 6.14 20.78 17.75
CA LEU A 49 6.38 22.06 18.41
C LEU A 49 7.87 22.25 18.70
N VAL A 50 8.35 23.48 18.53
CA VAL A 50 9.70 23.90 18.92
C VAL A 50 9.65 25.11 19.84
N ALA A 51 10.48 25.08 20.88
CA ALA A 51 10.75 26.20 21.74
C ALA A 51 12.06 26.87 21.30
N THR A 52 12.02 28.20 21.14
CA THR A 52 13.16 28.97 20.65
C THR A 52 13.63 30.01 21.66
N LEU A 53 14.93 30.28 21.70
CA LEU A 53 15.52 31.36 22.48
C LEU A 53 16.58 32.05 21.65
N ARG A 54 16.40 33.37 21.39
CA ARG A 54 17.29 34.16 20.50
C ARG A 54 17.50 33.49 19.14
N GLY A 55 16.43 32.96 18.55
CA GLY A 55 16.45 32.30 17.24
C GLY A 55 16.94 30.85 17.23
N LYS A 56 17.52 30.33 18.33
CA LYS A 56 17.97 28.93 18.43
C LYS A 56 16.89 28.03 18.99
N ILE A 57 16.78 26.80 18.49
CA ILE A 57 15.92 25.77 19.07
C ILE A 57 16.57 25.26 20.35
N VAL A 58 15.81 25.28 21.43
CA VAL A 58 16.26 24.92 22.79
C VAL A 58 15.39 23.83 23.43
N GLY A 59 14.38 23.37 22.72
CA GLY A 59 13.53 22.25 23.09
C GLY A 59 12.48 21.97 22.01
N TYR A 60 11.92 20.78 22.03
CA TYR A 60 10.91 20.33 21.08
C TYR A 60 9.90 19.39 21.76
N ALA A 61 8.74 19.23 21.13
CA ALA A 61 7.75 18.23 21.49
C ALA A 61 7.08 17.71 20.22
N THR A 62 6.99 16.39 20.10
CA THR A 62 6.35 15.70 18.96
C THR A 62 5.07 15.02 19.43
N SER A 63 4.03 15.01 18.61
CA SER A 63 2.74 14.41 18.95
C SER A 63 2.04 13.89 17.71
N LEU A 64 1.10 12.97 17.90
CA LEU A 64 0.18 12.47 16.88
C LEU A 64 -1.21 12.25 17.49
N ILE A 65 -2.23 12.08 16.66
CA ILE A 65 -3.57 11.71 17.10
C ILE A 65 -3.71 10.22 16.83
N VAL A 66 -4.29 9.49 17.78
CA VAL A 66 -4.54 8.05 17.68
C VAL A 66 -5.92 7.74 18.26
N GLN A 67 -6.48 6.61 17.85
CA GLN A 67 -7.54 5.95 18.58
C GLN A 67 -6.90 4.83 19.41
N LEU A 68 -7.14 4.84 20.73
CA LEU A 68 -6.73 3.78 21.63
C LEU A 68 -7.96 2.96 22.01
N ASP A 69 -7.81 1.64 22.08
CA ASP A 69 -8.88 0.76 22.55
C ASP A 69 -9.00 0.88 24.08
N ASP A 70 -10.20 1.14 24.58
CA ASP A 70 -10.44 1.27 26.02
C ASP A 70 -10.22 -0.08 26.77
N ASP A 71 -10.24 -1.21 26.06
CA ASP A 71 -10.06 -2.57 26.59
C ASP A 71 -8.65 -3.15 26.36
N SER A 72 -7.75 -2.44 25.66
CA SER A 72 -6.38 -2.94 25.40
C SER A 72 -5.52 -2.84 26.67
N PRO A 73 -4.73 -3.87 27.03
CA PRO A 73 -3.95 -3.86 28.25
C PRO A 73 -2.76 -2.87 28.21
N TRP A 74 -2.16 -2.64 27.04
CA TRP A 74 -1.09 -1.65 26.78
C TRP A 74 -0.64 -1.68 25.31
N TYR A 75 -0.01 -0.61 24.82
CA TYR A 75 0.72 -0.60 23.54
C TYR A 75 2.16 -0.09 23.76
N ASP A 76 3.12 -0.64 23.02
CA ASP A 76 4.50 -0.14 23.05
C ASP A 76 4.71 1.13 22.20
N TYR A 77 5.88 1.76 22.30
CA TYR A 77 6.19 2.97 21.54
C TYR A 77 6.14 2.74 20.02
N GLY A 78 6.60 1.58 19.55
CA GLY A 78 6.63 1.21 18.14
C GLY A 78 5.23 1.06 17.56
N GLU A 79 4.33 0.39 18.28
CA GLU A 79 2.93 0.18 17.94
C GLU A 79 2.16 1.51 17.88
N ILE A 80 2.36 2.41 18.86
CA ILE A 80 1.63 3.68 18.88
C ILE A 80 2.16 4.65 17.84
N THR A 81 3.48 4.71 17.61
CA THR A 81 4.10 5.76 16.79
C THR A 81 4.51 5.29 15.41
N GLY A 82 4.34 4.01 15.06
CA GLY A 82 4.86 3.45 13.83
C GLY A 82 6.38 3.46 13.80
N ASN A 83 7.02 3.04 14.89
CA ASN A 83 8.47 3.15 15.08
C ASN A 83 9.01 4.59 14.85
N GLY A 84 8.31 5.58 15.39
CA GLY A 84 8.67 7.00 15.30
C GLY A 84 8.37 7.67 13.95
N SER A 85 7.67 7.01 13.02
CA SER A 85 7.29 7.61 11.73
C SER A 85 5.97 8.40 11.76
N PHE A 86 5.13 8.11 12.75
CA PHE A 86 3.73 8.51 12.89
C PHE A 86 2.80 7.99 11.79
N ASN A 87 3.12 6.90 11.11
CA ASN A 87 2.20 6.30 10.12
C ASN A 87 0.87 5.77 10.74
N THR A 88 0.82 5.64 12.06
CA THR A 88 -0.36 5.33 12.89
C THR A 88 -1.21 6.55 13.22
N HIS A 89 -0.84 7.75 12.75
CA HIS A 89 -1.60 8.96 12.98
C HIS A 89 -3.02 8.84 12.38
N ASP A 90 -4.02 8.91 13.24
CA ASP A 90 -5.43 8.89 12.88
C ASP A 90 -6.08 10.25 13.21
N PRO A 91 -6.34 11.11 12.22
CA PRO A 91 -7.03 12.39 12.43
C PRO A 91 -8.47 12.24 12.98
N ALA A 92 -9.07 11.06 12.86
CA ALA A 92 -10.38 10.75 13.40
C ALA A 92 -10.35 10.23 14.85
N GLY A 93 -9.16 9.88 15.36
CA GLY A 93 -8.96 9.44 16.73
C GLY A 93 -9.29 10.51 17.76
N ASP A 94 -9.44 10.09 19.02
CA ASP A 94 -9.86 10.96 20.12
C ASP A 94 -8.73 11.34 21.10
N THR A 95 -7.53 10.81 20.89
CA THR A 95 -6.42 10.91 21.85
C THR A 95 -5.22 11.61 21.22
N LEU A 96 -4.71 12.64 21.89
CA LEU A 96 -3.41 13.24 21.54
C LEU A 96 -2.30 12.43 22.20
N TYR A 97 -1.50 11.72 21.43
CA TYR A 97 -0.37 10.99 21.96
C TYR A 97 0.91 11.84 21.96
N GLY A 98 1.53 12.00 23.13
CA GLY A 98 2.76 12.76 23.32
C GLY A 98 4.00 11.89 23.14
N ALA A 99 4.43 11.67 21.89
CA ALA A 99 5.51 10.74 21.54
C ALA A 99 6.88 11.09 22.15
N ASP A 100 7.35 12.34 22.02
CA ASP A 100 8.63 12.75 22.62
C ASP A 100 8.63 14.22 23.02
N ILE A 101 9.33 14.57 24.09
CA ILE A 101 9.48 15.95 24.57
C ILE A 101 10.83 16.13 25.26
N ALA A 102 11.62 17.08 24.77
CA ALA A 102 12.95 17.32 25.33
C ALA A 102 13.30 18.81 25.38
N VAL A 103 14.18 19.14 26.33
CA VAL A 103 14.79 20.47 26.48
C VAL A 103 16.30 20.28 26.54
N HIS A 104 17.01 21.08 25.74
CA HIS A 104 18.47 21.08 25.71
C HIS A 104 19.03 21.26 27.14
N PRO A 105 20.03 20.47 27.58
CA PRO A 105 20.54 20.50 28.96
C PRO A 105 20.87 21.90 29.50
N ASP A 106 21.58 22.72 28.73
CA ASP A 106 21.98 24.10 29.08
C ASP A 106 20.83 25.09 29.28
N HIS A 107 19.60 24.68 28.95
CA HIS A 107 18.41 25.51 28.99
C HIS A 107 17.31 24.95 29.90
N ARG A 108 17.57 23.85 30.61
CA ARG A 108 16.67 23.30 31.64
C ARG A 108 16.46 24.29 32.79
N GLY A 109 15.36 24.14 33.53
CA GLY A 109 15.00 25.03 34.64
C GLY A 109 14.47 26.42 34.22
N ARG A 110 14.41 26.74 32.93
CA ARG A 110 13.95 28.05 32.41
C ARG A 110 12.48 28.07 31.96
N GLY A 111 11.67 27.12 32.44
CA GLY A 111 10.24 27.02 32.10
C GLY A 111 9.93 26.52 30.67
N ILE A 112 10.92 26.06 29.90
CA ILE A 112 10.76 25.66 28.49
C ILE A 112 9.80 24.46 28.34
N ALA A 113 9.99 23.40 29.13
CA ALA A 113 9.14 22.22 29.10
C ALA A 113 7.66 22.57 29.38
N GLY A 114 7.41 23.46 30.35
CA GLY A 114 6.06 23.94 30.66
C GLY A 114 5.37 24.59 29.46
N ARG A 115 6.11 25.34 28.63
CA ARG A 115 5.57 25.96 27.41
C ARG A 115 5.29 24.95 26.31
N LEU A 116 6.12 23.92 26.16
CA LEU A 116 5.87 22.82 25.23
C LEU A 116 4.58 22.05 25.62
N TYR A 117 4.40 21.75 26.91
CA TYR A 117 3.16 21.17 27.41
C TYR A 117 1.94 22.09 27.23
N GLU A 118 2.10 23.40 27.44
CA GLU A 118 1.03 24.36 27.14
C GLU A 118 0.64 24.33 25.66
N GLY A 119 1.62 24.19 24.76
CA GLY A 119 1.39 23.99 23.34
C GLY A 119 0.56 22.74 23.04
N ARG A 120 0.94 21.58 23.60
CA ARG A 120 0.15 20.33 23.48
C ARG A 120 -1.27 20.49 24.01
N ARG A 121 -1.46 21.12 25.17
CA ARG A 121 -2.80 21.40 25.73
C ARG A 121 -3.63 22.32 24.83
N LYS A 122 -3.01 23.27 24.13
CA LYS A 122 -3.71 24.10 23.14
C LYS A 122 -4.17 23.27 21.94
N ILE A 123 -3.35 22.31 21.48
CA ILE A 123 -3.73 21.36 20.42
C ILE A 123 -4.92 20.51 20.88
N LEU A 124 -4.78 19.86 22.05
CA LEU A 124 -5.81 19.02 22.67
C LEU A 124 -7.17 19.73 22.73
N ARG A 125 -7.21 20.97 23.25
CA ARG A 125 -8.44 21.77 23.34
C ARG A 125 -8.96 22.22 21.98
N ARG A 126 -8.09 22.71 21.09
CA ARG A 126 -8.49 23.23 19.77
C ARG A 126 -9.13 22.13 18.91
N LEU A 127 -8.59 20.92 19.01
CA LEU A 127 -9.06 19.76 18.24
C LEU A 127 -10.18 18.99 18.95
N ASN A 128 -10.61 19.45 20.14
CA ASN A 128 -11.62 18.80 20.97
C ASN A 128 -11.38 17.29 21.16
N LEU A 129 -10.14 16.92 21.47
CA LEU A 129 -9.75 15.53 21.76
C LEU A 129 -10.11 15.19 23.22
N ARG A 130 -10.44 13.92 23.49
CA ARG A 130 -10.88 13.42 24.81
C ARG A 130 -9.78 13.58 25.86
N GLN A 131 -8.56 13.20 25.49
CA GLN A 131 -7.45 13.09 26.42
C GLN A 131 -6.09 13.20 25.73
N MET A 132 -5.04 13.40 26.52
CA MET A 132 -3.66 13.28 26.10
C MET A 132 -3.00 12.11 26.83
N VAL A 133 -2.31 11.23 26.09
CA VAL A 133 -1.64 10.05 26.63
C VAL A 133 -0.14 10.09 26.28
N ALA A 134 0.71 9.52 27.12
CA ALA A 134 2.13 9.33 26.83
C ALA A 134 2.70 8.14 27.64
N GLY A 135 3.78 7.53 27.15
CA GLY A 135 4.65 6.70 27.99
C GLY A 135 5.80 7.54 28.54
N GLY A 136 5.91 7.60 29.88
CA GLY A 136 6.92 8.39 30.57
C GLY A 136 8.07 7.53 31.08
N ARG A 137 9.30 7.81 30.64
CA ARG A 137 10.52 7.20 31.20
C ARG A 137 10.70 7.55 32.67
N ILE A 138 11.39 6.68 33.42
CA ILE A 138 11.77 6.88 34.83
C ILE A 138 13.29 6.73 35.00
N PRO A 139 14.10 7.62 34.39
CA PRO A 139 15.55 7.45 34.25
C PRO A 139 16.33 7.40 35.57
N GLY A 140 15.71 7.73 36.72
CA GLY A 140 16.33 7.56 38.03
C GLY A 140 16.20 6.13 38.61
N TYR A 141 15.35 5.27 38.05
CA TYR A 141 14.96 4.00 38.68
C TYR A 141 16.12 3.00 38.81
N ALA A 142 17.04 2.93 37.85
CA ALA A 142 18.18 2.01 37.92
C ALA A 142 19.03 2.15 39.21
N ALA A 143 19.07 3.34 39.83
CA ALA A 143 19.79 3.56 41.09
C ALA A 143 19.06 3.00 42.33
N TYR A 144 17.78 2.66 42.21
CA TYR A 144 16.92 2.14 43.27
C TYR A 144 16.51 0.68 43.04
N ALA A 145 16.76 0.17 41.83
CA ALA A 145 16.53 -1.23 41.49
C ALA A 145 17.22 -2.17 42.49
N GLY A 146 16.48 -3.14 43.00
CA GLY A 146 16.91 -4.04 44.07
C GLY A 146 16.63 -3.56 45.50
N ARG A 147 16.18 -2.31 45.68
CA ARG A 147 15.65 -1.79 46.95
C ARG A 147 14.15 -1.48 46.89
N LEU A 148 13.68 -1.05 45.72
CA LEU A 148 12.27 -0.76 45.44
C LEU A 148 11.89 -1.45 44.12
N THR A 149 10.64 -1.88 44.00
CA THR A 149 10.06 -2.18 42.68
C THR A 149 9.81 -0.89 41.88
N ALA A 150 9.52 -1.01 40.59
CA ALA A 150 9.22 0.15 39.74
C ALA A 150 7.96 0.87 40.24
N GLU A 151 6.97 0.10 40.69
CA GLU A 151 5.72 0.58 41.29
C GLU A 151 5.97 1.36 42.57
N GLU A 152 6.78 0.82 43.48
CA GLU A 152 7.15 1.49 44.74
C GLU A 152 7.94 2.78 44.48
N TYR A 153 8.89 2.74 43.53
CA TYR A 153 9.66 3.92 43.13
C TYR A 153 8.76 5.02 42.57
N VAL A 154 7.88 4.68 41.63
CA VAL A 154 6.93 5.63 41.03
C VAL A 154 5.97 6.18 42.07
N ALA A 155 5.45 5.35 42.99
CA ALA A 155 4.57 5.78 44.06
C ALA A 155 5.24 6.83 44.96
N GLN A 156 6.51 6.62 45.32
CA GLN A 156 7.28 7.60 46.12
C GLN A 156 7.56 8.90 45.34
N VAL A 157 7.78 8.83 44.02
CA VAL A 157 7.92 10.04 43.18
C VAL A 157 6.60 10.80 43.09
N VAL A 158 5.46 10.10 42.95
CA VAL A 158 4.12 10.70 42.94
C VAL A 158 3.79 11.35 44.29
N ALA A 159 4.18 10.72 45.40
CA ALA A 159 4.05 11.27 46.76
C ALA A 159 4.99 12.46 47.04
N GLY A 160 6.00 12.69 46.19
CA GLY A 160 6.99 13.75 46.34
C GLY A 160 8.14 13.43 47.30
N GLU A 161 8.24 12.18 47.74
CA GLU A 161 9.31 11.66 48.60
C GLU A 161 10.61 11.45 47.82
N LEU A 162 10.48 11.01 46.56
CA LEU A 162 11.56 10.91 45.59
C LEU A 162 11.39 11.92 44.45
N LYS A 163 12.48 12.16 43.71
CA LYS A 163 12.46 13.01 42.51
C LYS A 163 13.04 12.24 41.33
N ASP A 164 12.20 11.99 40.34
CA ASP A 164 12.64 11.57 39.00
C ASP A 164 12.59 12.75 38.02
N SER A 165 13.63 12.93 37.22
CA SER A 165 13.76 14.10 36.35
C SER A 165 12.71 14.19 35.24
N ALA A 166 12.22 13.05 34.74
CA ALA A 166 11.23 13.00 33.67
C ALA A 166 9.81 12.94 34.26
N LEU A 167 9.53 11.98 35.16
CA LEU A 167 8.20 11.80 35.73
C LEU A 167 7.72 13.05 36.49
N THR A 168 8.59 13.69 37.27
CA THR A 168 8.24 14.94 37.98
C THR A 168 7.79 16.05 37.01
N ALA A 169 8.37 16.10 35.80
CA ALA A 169 7.99 17.09 34.79
C ALA A 169 6.59 16.79 34.19
N HIS A 170 6.26 15.51 33.98
CA HIS A 170 4.93 15.09 33.53
C HIS A 170 3.85 15.38 34.58
N LEU A 171 4.10 15.04 35.85
CA LEU A 171 3.18 15.31 36.96
C LEU A 171 2.91 16.82 37.12
N LYS A 172 3.96 17.65 37.08
CA LYS A 172 3.81 19.12 37.10
C LYS A 172 3.07 19.68 35.89
N ALA A 173 3.12 18.98 34.74
CA ALA A 173 2.35 19.35 33.56
C ALA A 173 0.86 18.96 33.68
N GLY A 174 0.48 18.17 34.68
CA GLY A 174 -0.90 17.75 34.94
C GLY A 174 -1.23 16.34 34.46
N TYR A 175 -0.24 15.52 34.13
CA TYR A 175 -0.47 14.09 33.91
C TYR A 175 -0.70 13.37 35.23
N ARG A 176 -1.54 12.34 35.21
CA ARG A 176 -1.64 11.32 36.25
C ARG A 176 -0.99 10.02 35.76
N VAL A 177 -0.42 9.25 36.68
CA VAL A 177 0.04 7.88 36.39
C VAL A 177 -1.16 6.96 36.49
N ASP A 178 -1.43 6.23 35.41
CA ASP A 178 -2.55 5.28 35.30
C ASP A 178 -2.05 3.81 35.36
N GLY A 179 -0.77 3.59 35.11
CA GLY A 179 -0.15 2.27 35.12
C GLY A 179 1.37 2.34 34.96
N ILE A 180 2.02 1.19 35.10
CA ILE A 180 3.47 1.00 34.89
C ILE A 180 3.65 -0.26 34.06
N HIS A 181 4.41 -0.16 32.98
CA HIS A 181 4.57 -1.24 32.02
C HIS A 181 6.04 -1.46 31.69
N MET A 182 6.42 -2.72 31.59
CA MET A 182 7.74 -3.15 31.10
C MET A 182 7.69 -3.35 29.59
N GLY A 183 8.75 -3.00 28.88
CA GLY A 183 8.87 -3.24 27.44
C GLY A 183 8.24 -2.16 26.55
N TYR A 184 7.90 -1.00 27.10
CA TYR A 184 7.37 0.13 26.32
C TYR A 184 8.40 0.73 25.35
N LEU A 185 9.64 0.90 25.82
CA LEU A 185 10.80 1.28 25.02
C LEU A 185 12.07 0.77 25.70
N ARG A 186 13.13 0.55 24.92
CA ARG A 186 14.43 0.14 25.47
C ARG A 186 15.16 1.32 26.09
N ASP A 187 15.43 1.26 27.39
CA ASP A 187 16.13 2.29 28.17
C ASP A 187 16.78 1.70 29.41
N ASP A 188 18.11 1.59 29.39
CA ASP A 188 18.91 1.05 30.49
C ASP A 188 18.71 1.84 31.80
N GLN A 189 18.40 3.15 31.73
CA GLN A 189 18.21 3.97 32.92
C GLN A 189 16.89 3.70 33.64
N SER A 190 15.86 3.32 32.87
CA SER A 190 14.54 2.96 33.39
C SER A 190 14.36 1.45 33.52
N LEU A 191 15.36 0.64 33.13
CA LEU A 191 15.27 -0.82 33.03
C LEU A 191 14.05 -1.27 32.20
N ASP A 192 13.81 -0.58 31.09
CA ASP A 192 12.67 -0.77 30.17
C ASP A 192 11.27 -0.58 30.79
N TYR A 193 11.18 -0.06 32.03
CA TYR A 193 9.92 0.36 32.64
C TYR A 193 9.53 1.77 32.17
N ALA A 194 8.23 1.95 31.93
CA ALA A 194 7.64 3.25 31.66
C ALA A 194 6.31 3.43 32.40
N THR A 195 6.00 4.67 32.74
CA THR A 195 4.70 5.07 33.28
C THR A 195 3.70 5.27 32.15
N HIS A 196 2.49 4.72 32.30
CA HIS A 196 1.34 5.13 31.51
C HIS A 196 0.81 6.45 32.06
N LEU A 197 0.93 7.52 31.27
CA LEU A 197 0.56 8.86 31.67
C LEU A 197 -0.70 9.30 30.91
N VAL A 198 -1.72 9.70 31.67
CA VAL A 198 -2.99 10.19 31.13
C VAL A 198 -3.24 11.62 31.60
N MET A 199 -3.80 12.46 30.74
CA MET A 199 -4.28 13.80 31.08
C MET A 199 -5.62 14.04 30.39
N ASP A 200 -6.68 14.18 31.19
CA ASP A 200 -8.02 14.46 30.68
C ASP A 200 -8.12 15.86 30.08
N ASN A 201 -8.93 16.01 29.03
CA ASN A 201 -9.31 17.33 28.52
C ASN A 201 -10.61 17.80 29.21
N PRO A 202 -10.57 18.70 30.21
CA PRO A 202 -11.77 19.15 30.91
C PRO A 202 -12.72 19.97 30.01
N SER A 203 -12.27 20.38 28.83
CA SER A 203 -13.07 21.11 27.84
C SER A 203 -13.62 20.20 26.74
N PHE A 204 -13.48 18.87 26.86
CA PHE A 204 -13.99 17.92 25.87
C PHE A 204 -15.52 17.94 25.80
N LEU A 205 -16.04 18.11 24.58
CA LEU A 205 -17.47 18.09 24.31
C LEU A 205 -17.81 16.90 23.40
N PRO A 206 -18.43 15.82 23.89
CA PRO A 206 -18.69 14.60 23.11
C PRO A 206 -19.50 14.84 21.82
N LYS A 207 -20.41 15.82 21.85
CA LYS A 207 -21.27 16.18 20.71
C LYS A 207 -20.61 17.08 19.67
N ARG A 208 -19.38 17.56 19.91
CA ARG A 208 -18.65 18.49 19.04
C ARG A 208 -17.44 17.79 18.41
N ARG A 209 -17.64 16.69 17.69
CA ARG A 209 -16.52 16.00 17.03
C ARG A 209 -15.94 16.94 15.97
N THR A 210 -14.77 17.50 16.27
CA THR A 210 -14.03 18.37 15.36
C THR A 210 -12.92 17.50 14.81
N ILE A 211 -13.11 16.94 13.61
CA ILE A 211 -12.01 16.26 12.92
C ILE A 211 -10.90 17.31 12.82
N ALA A 212 -9.72 16.98 13.35
CA ALA A 212 -8.58 17.87 13.28
C ALA A 212 -8.19 18.05 11.81
N ALA A 213 -8.63 19.15 11.19
CA ALA A 213 -8.34 19.45 9.79
C ALA A 213 -6.82 19.46 9.52
N SER A 214 -6.28 19.06 8.37
CA SER A 214 -6.79 18.32 7.22
C SER A 214 -6.19 16.91 7.25
N PRO A 215 -6.85 15.87 6.69
CA PRO A 215 -6.13 14.65 6.33
C PRO A 215 -4.88 15.06 5.54
N LEU A 216 -3.77 14.34 5.69
CA LEU A 216 -2.63 14.42 4.79
C LEU A 216 -3.16 14.72 3.38
N LYS A 217 -2.85 15.90 2.81
CA LYS A 217 -2.88 16.04 1.36
C LYS A 217 -1.67 15.30 0.78
N ARG A 218 -1.45 14.05 1.19
CA ARG A 218 -0.95 13.07 0.24
C ARG A 218 -2.22 12.69 -0.52
N PRO A 219 -2.34 13.02 -1.82
CA PRO A 219 -3.45 12.48 -2.58
C PRO A 219 -3.38 10.97 -2.37
N VAL A 220 -4.36 10.41 -1.67
CA VAL A 220 -4.43 8.97 -1.46
C VAL A 220 -4.63 8.40 -2.85
N ARG A 221 -3.59 7.74 -3.37
CA ARG A 221 -3.59 7.19 -4.72
C ARG A 221 -4.34 5.88 -4.65
N LYS A 222 -5.65 5.96 -4.86
CA LYS A 222 -6.53 4.81 -4.94
C LYS A 222 -6.88 4.50 -6.37
N VAL A 223 -6.81 3.23 -6.73
CA VAL A 223 -7.20 2.74 -8.04
C VAL A 223 -8.26 1.66 -7.87
N ARG A 224 -9.44 1.85 -8.45
CA ARG A 224 -10.47 0.81 -8.49
C ARG A 224 -10.28 -0.03 -9.74
N VAL A 225 -10.14 -1.34 -9.55
CA VAL A 225 -9.97 -2.31 -10.64
C VAL A 225 -11.13 -3.29 -10.65
N CYS A 226 -11.56 -3.67 -11.84
CA CYS A 226 -12.54 -4.72 -12.10
C CYS A 226 -11.84 -5.86 -12.85
N ALA A 227 -11.81 -7.06 -12.27
CA ALA A 227 -11.36 -8.25 -12.97
C ALA A 227 -12.57 -9.11 -13.32
N SER A 228 -12.75 -9.38 -14.60
CA SER A 228 -13.83 -10.22 -15.09
C SER A 228 -13.52 -11.71 -14.93
N GLN A 229 -14.58 -12.50 -14.89
CA GLN A 229 -14.56 -13.93 -15.11
C GLN A 229 -15.56 -14.25 -16.22
N TYR A 230 -15.04 -14.43 -17.43
CA TYR A 230 -15.81 -14.46 -18.68
C TYR A 230 -16.33 -15.86 -18.98
N GLU A 231 -17.63 -16.02 -19.27
CA GLU A 231 -18.18 -17.33 -19.62
C GLU A 231 -18.06 -17.63 -21.12
N MET A 232 -17.27 -18.65 -21.40
CA MET A 232 -17.17 -19.29 -22.69
C MET A 232 -18.39 -20.17 -22.93
N ARG A 233 -19.13 -19.83 -23.99
CA ARG A 233 -20.26 -20.57 -24.56
C ARG A 233 -20.39 -20.22 -26.04
N ALA A 234 -20.96 -21.12 -26.83
CA ALA A 234 -21.15 -20.87 -28.25
C ALA A 234 -22.03 -19.62 -28.47
N ILE A 235 -21.63 -18.82 -29.46
CA ILE A 235 -22.30 -17.60 -29.92
C ILE A 235 -22.58 -17.68 -31.42
N HIS A 236 -23.52 -16.87 -31.92
CA HIS A 236 -23.97 -16.91 -33.30
C HIS A 236 -23.37 -15.81 -34.20
N GLY A 237 -22.62 -14.87 -33.62
CA GLY A 237 -22.00 -13.79 -34.38
C GLY A 237 -21.37 -12.73 -33.51
N TRP A 238 -20.87 -11.68 -34.17
CA TRP A 238 -20.20 -10.55 -33.53
C TRP A 238 -21.07 -9.81 -32.51
N ASP A 239 -22.36 -9.66 -32.77
CA ASP A 239 -23.26 -8.95 -31.85
C ASP A 239 -23.44 -9.69 -30.52
N ASP A 240 -23.42 -11.03 -30.53
CA ASP A 240 -23.49 -11.84 -29.32
C ASP A 240 -22.22 -11.68 -28.46
N PHE A 241 -21.06 -11.63 -29.13
CA PHE A 241 -19.78 -11.35 -28.49
C PHE A 241 -19.76 -9.95 -27.88
N ARG A 242 -20.14 -8.94 -28.68
CA ARG A 242 -20.21 -7.53 -28.25
C ARG A 242 -21.13 -7.36 -27.03
N ARG A 243 -22.31 -7.98 -27.02
CA ARG A 243 -23.24 -7.89 -25.87
C ARG A 243 -22.65 -8.45 -24.57
N GLN A 244 -21.88 -9.54 -24.65
CA GLN A 244 -21.19 -10.08 -23.47
C GLN A 244 -20.08 -9.15 -22.98
N VAL A 245 -19.30 -8.57 -23.89
CA VAL A 245 -18.29 -7.55 -23.53
C VAL A 245 -18.96 -6.32 -22.89
N GLU A 246 -20.04 -5.82 -23.49
CA GLU A 246 -20.79 -4.65 -23.00
C GLU A 246 -21.32 -4.86 -21.58
N PHE A 247 -21.70 -6.09 -21.20
CA PHE A 247 -22.07 -6.41 -19.81
C PHE A 247 -20.92 -6.11 -18.82
N PHE A 248 -19.70 -6.54 -19.12
CA PHE A 248 -18.54 -6.30 -18.25
C PHE A 248 -18.14 -4.82 -18.22
N VAL A 249 -18.18 -4.13 -19.36
CA VAL A 249 -17.90 -2.69 -19.46
C VAL A 249 -18.93 -1.89 -18.66
N ALA A 250 -20.22 -2.13 -18.87
CA ALA A 250 -21.31 -1.45 -18.15
C ALA A 250 -21.24 -1.71 -16.64
N THR A 251 -20.88 -2.94 -16.24
CA THR A 251 -20.68 -3.27 -14.82
C THR A 251 -19.51 -2.47 -14.24
N ALA A 252 -18.35 -2.47 -14.90
CA ALA A 252 -17.18 -1.73 -14.43
C ALA A 252 -17.45 -0.21 -14.33
N GLU A 253 -18.17 0.35 -15.30
CA GLU A 253 -18.62 1.76 -15.32
C GLU A 253 -19.59 2.05 -14.17
N GLN A 254 -20.62 1.22 -13.98
CA GLN A 254 -21.62 1.39 -12.92
C GLN A 254 -20.99 1.43 -11.52
N TYR A 255 -19.92 0.66 -11.30
CA TYR A 255 -19.17 0.65 -10.06
C TYR A 255 -17.99 1.63 -10.03
N SER A 256 -17.90 2.53 -11.01
CA SER A 256 -16.89 3.60 -11.11
C SER A 256 -15.46 3.06 -11.02
N CYS A 257 -15.19 1.97 -11.71
CA CYS A 257 -13.84 1.43 -11.85
C CYS A 257 -12.98 2.37 -12.70
N HIS A 258 -11.66 2.33 -12.51
CA HIS A 258 -10.71 2.97 -13.43
C HIS A 258 -10.25 1.99 -14.51
N PHE A 259 -10.03 0.72 -14.12
CA PHE A 259 -9.60 -0.34 -15.03
C PHE A 259 -10.59 -1.49 -15.09
N LEU A 260 -10.82 -2.03 -16.28
CA LEU A 260 -11.42 -3.34 -16.52
C LEU A 260 -10.37 -4.28 -17.12
N LEU A 261 -10.23 -5.48 -16.57
CA LEU A 261 -9.44 -6.57 -17.14
C LEU A 261 -10.35 -7.69 -17.65
N LEU A 262 -10.22 -8.00 -18.94
CA LEU A 262 -10.78 -9.19 -19.58
C LEU A 262 -9.73 -10.34 -19.67
N PRO A 263 -10.16 -11.60 -19.89
CA PRO A 263 -9.24 -12.73 -19.88
C PRO A 263 -8.37 -12.87 -21.14
N GLU A 264 -7.34 -13.70 -21.04
CA GLU A 264 -6.52 -14.08 -22.20
C GLU A 264 -7.37 -14.81 -23.24
N LEU A 265 -7.13 -14.49 -24.52
CA LEU A 265 -7.72 -15.16 -25.68
C LEU A 265 -9.24 -15.36 -25.59
N PHE A 266 -9.94 -14.50 -24.87
CA PHE A 266 -11.39 -14.62 -24.72
C PHE A 266 -12.12 -14.47 -26.08
N THR A 267 -11.47 -13.83 -27.06
CA THR A 267 -11.93 -13.73 -28.44
C THR A 267 -12.01 -15.08 -29.16
N VAL A 268 -11.39 -16.14 -28.64
CA VAL A 268 -11.54 -17.51 -29.17
C VAL A 268 -12.98 -18.00 -29.13
N GLN A 269 -13.85 -17.37 -28.32
CA GLN A 269 -15.30 -17.60 -28.40
C GLN A 269 -15.85 -17.43 -29.82
N LEU A 270 -15.27 -16.53 -30.64
CA LEU A 270 -15.68 -16.29 -32.02
C LEU A 270 -15.41 -17.47 -32.95
N PHE A 271 -14.60 -18.46 -32.56
CA PHE A 271 -14.47 -19.71 -33.32
C PHE A 271 -15.82 -20.43 -33.49
N SER A 272 -16.78 -20.24 -32.57
CA SER A 272 -18.13 -20.81 -32.74
C SER A 272 -18.94 -20.18 -33.88
N THR A 273 -18.43 -19.11 -34.49
CA THR A 273 -19.05 -18.42 -35.64
C THR A 273 -18.38 -18.77 -36.96
N MET A 274 -17.25 -19.48 -36.91
CA MET A 274 -16.45 -19.88 -38.06
C MET A 274 -16.96 -21.19 -38.66
N GLU A 275 -16.58 -21.47 -39.90
CA GLU A 275 -16.93 -22.74 -40.55
C GLU A 275 -16.31 -23.93 -39.81
N GLU A 276 -17.08 -25.00 -39.64
CA GLU A 276 -16.60 -26.24 -39.03
C GLU A 276 -15.48 -26.90 -39.87
N GLY A 277 -14.56 -27.60 -39.20
CA GLY A 277 -13.52 -28.40 -39.85
C GLY A 277 -12.22 -27.65 -40.17
N LYS A 278 -12.12 -26.36 -39.84
CA LYS A 278 -10.84 -25.63 -39.86
C LYS A 278 -9.87 -26.18 -38.82
N SER A 279 -8.61 -26.29 -39.19
CA SER A 279 -7.55 -26.59 -38.22
C SER A 279 -7.38 -25.44 -37.23
N PRO A 280 -6.85 -25.68 -36.02
CA PRO A 280 -6.56 -24.62 -35.05
C PRO A 280 -5.71 -23.47 -35.64
N ALA A 281 -4.75 -23.79 -36.50
CA ALA A 281 -3.89 -22.80 -37.17
C ALA A 281 -4.63 -21.94 -38.21
N GLU A 282 -5.64 -22.48 -38.90
CA GLU A 282 -6.47 -21.71 -39.83
C GLU A 282 -7.44 -20.81 -39.07
N ALA A 283 -8.10 -21.34 -38.03
CA ALA A 283 -9.06 -20.59 -37.21
C ALA A 283 -8.41 -19.39 -36.49
N ILE A 284 -7.19 -19.54 -35.98
CA ILE A 284 -6.49 -18.43 -35.31
C ILE A 284 -6.09 -17.31 -36.29
N LEU A 285 -5.78 -17.65 -37.55
CA LEU A 285 -5.46 -16.67 -38.59
C LEU A 285 -6.72 -15.88 -38.99
N GLU A 286 -7.83 -16.57 -39.20
CA GLU A 286 -9.13 -15.92 -39.46
C GLU A 286 -9.57 -15.04 -38.29
N LEU A 287 -9.32 -15.47 -37.05
CA LEU A 287 -9.60 -14.63 -35.87
C LEU A 287 -8.72 -13.37 -35.86
N ALA A 288 -7.46 -13.48 -36.27
CA ALA A 288 -6.57 -12.32 -36.37
C ALA A 288 -7.04 -11.32 -37.45
N GLU A 289 -7.76 -11.77 -38.49
CA GLU A 289 -8.38 -10.87 -39.48
C GLU A 289 -9.46 -9.97 -38.86
N LEU A 290 -10.04 -10.37 -37.72
CA LEU A 290 -11.02 -9.57 -36.97
C LEU A 290 -10.40 -8.49 -36.08
N THR A 291 -9.07 -8.35 -36.06
CA THR A 291 -8.36 -7.33 -35.26
C THR A 291 -8.93 -5.92 -35.46
N PRO A 292 -9.23 -5.43 -36.69
CA PRO A 292 -9.80 -4.09 -36.86
C PRO A 292 -11.14 -3.91 -36.15
N ALA A 293 -12.07 -4.88 -36.29
CA ALA A 293 -13.37 -4.83 -35.64
C ALA A 293 -13.25 -4.88 -34.11
N TYR A 294 -12.31 -5.69 -33.60
CA TYR A 294 -11.99 -5.77 -32.18
C TYR A 294 -11.47 -4.43 -31.64
N VAL A 295 -10.50 -3.82 -32.33
CA VAL A 295 -9.91 -2.53 -31.96
C VAL A 295 -10.97 -1.42 -31.98
N ASP A 296 -11.75 -1.32 -33.05
CA ASP A 296 -12.81 -0.31 -33.19
C ASP A 296 -13.83 -0.40 -32.07
N MET A 297 -14.28 -1.62 -31.74
CA MET A 297 -15.25 -1.85 -30.67
C MET A 297 -14.70 -1.42 -29.30
N PHE A 298 -13.47 -1.81 -28.96
CA PHE A 298 -12.92 -1.47 -27.65
C PHE A 298 -12.50 0.00 -27.51
N GLN A 299 -12.07 0.66 -28.59
CA GLN A 299 -11.88 2.11 -28.59
C GLN A 299 -13.22 2.83 -28.35
N GLU A 300 -14.30 2.40 -29.01
CA GLU A 300 -15.64 2.94 -28.81
C GLU A 300 -16.10 2.77 -27.35
N LEU A 301 -15.94 1.57 -26.79
CA LEU A 301 -16.37 1.24 -25.42
C LEU A 301 -15.54 1.97 -24.36
N ALA A 302 -14.22 2.07 -24.52
CA ALA A 302 -13.35 2.80 -23.59
C ALA A 302 -13.69 4.31 -23.59
N ALA A 303 -13.87 4.90 -24.76
CA ALA A 303 -14.24 6.32 -24.89
C ALA A 303 -15.63 6.62 -24.30
N LYS A 304 -16.62 5.74 -24.51
CA LYS A 304 -17.97 5.92 -23.98
C LYS A 304 -18.05 5.79 -22.46
N SER A 305 -17.36 4.80 -21.89
CA SER A 305 -17.41 4.47 -20.46
C SER A 305 -16.42 5.27 -19.61
N GLY A 306 -15.42 5.91 -20.24
CA GLY A 306 -14.34 6.58 -19.51
C GLY A 306 -13.37 5.61 -18.82
N LEU A 307 -13.38 4.32 -19.18
CA LEU A 307 -12.55 3.28 -18.58
C LEU A 307 -11.23 3.08 -19.34
N TYR A 308 -10.18 2.71 -18.60
CA TYR A 308 -9.03 2.03 -19.18
C TYR A 308 -9.36 0.54 -19.29
N ILE A 309 -9.53 0.03 -20.50
CA ILE A 309 -9.92 -1.36 -20.73
C ILE A 309 -8.70 -2.16 -21.17
N ILE A 310 -8.25 -3.05 -20.31
CA ILE A 310 -7.31 -4.11 -20.68
C ILE A 310 -8.16 -5.25 -21.24
N ALA A 311 -8.37 -5.22 -22.55
CA ALA A 311 -9.33 -6.08 -23.25
C ALA A 311 -8.76 -7.48 -23.49
N GLY A 312 -8.21 -8.08 -22.43
CA GLY A 312 -7.66 -9.42 -22.49
C GLY A 312 -6.53 -9.52 -23.48
N SER A 313 -6.48 -10.64 -24.20
CA SER A 313 -5.60 -10.78 -25.35
C SER A 313 -6.31 -11.35 -26.57
N HIS A 314 -5.74 -11.07 -27.74
CA HIS A 314 -6.25 -11.40 -29.06
C HIS A 314 -5.08 -11.81 -29.97
N PRO A 315 -5.23 -12.80 -30.87
CA PRO A 315 -4.21 -13.09 -31.87
C PRO A 315 -4.05 -11.92 -32.85
N VAL A 316 -2.82 -11.51 -33.13
CA VAL A 316 -2.52 -10.46 -34.12
C VAL A 316 -1.45 -10.97 -35.07
N LEU A 317 -1.65 -10.76 -36.37
CA LEU A 317 -0.63 -11.05 -37.38
C LEU A 317 0.36 -9.89 -37.47
N ARG A 318 1.63 -10.13 -37.14
CA ARG A 318 2.74 -9.17 -37.24
C ARG A 318 3.85 -9.78 -38.08
N GLU A 319 4.21 -9.12 -39.19
CA GLU A 319 5.30 -9.56 -40.07
C GLU A 319 5.17 -11.02 -40.55
N GLY A 320 3.95 -11.52 -40.70
CA GLY A 320 3.67 -12.90 -41.12
C GLY A 320 3.65 -13.93 -39.98
N GLU A 321 3.86 -13.51 -38.73
CA GLU A 321 3.81 -14.36 -37.54
C GLU A 321 2.61 -14.00 -36.65
N VAL A 322 1.95 -15.00 -36.09
CA VAL A 322 0.84 -14.80 -35.15
C VAL A 322 1.40 -14.55 -33.74
N ARG A 323 0.91 -13.51 -33.09
CA ARG A 323 1.28 -13.10 -31.73
C ARG A 323 0.04 -13.14 -30.83
N ASN A 324 0.19 -13.59 -29.58
CA ASN A 324 -0.85 -13.42 -28.55
C ASN A 324 -0.64 -12.07 -27.88
N VAL A 325 -1.52 -11.10 -28.14
CA VAL A 325 -1.31 -9.68 -27.80
C VAL A 325 -2.39 -9.19 -26.86
N ALA A 326 -1.99 -8.69 -25.68
CA ALA A 326 -2.88 -7.96 -24.81
C ALA A 326 -2.95 -6.49 -25.20
N HIS A 327 -4.16 -5.92 -25.14
CA HIS A 327 -4.44 -4.55 -25.56
C HIS A 327 -4.96 -3.71 -24.38
N LEU A 328 -4.36 -2.54 -24.20
CA LEU A 328 -4.82 -1.49 -23.29
C LEU A 328 -5.46 -0.37 -24.12
N PHE A 329 -6.77 -0.24 -24.00
CA PHE A 329 -7.56 0.83 -24.60
C PHE A 329 -7.79 1.95 -23.59
N THR A 330 -7.54 3.18 -24.00
CA THR A 330 -7.71 4.36 -23.13
C THR A 330 -9.03 5.09 -23.42
N PRO A 331 -9.56 5.85 -22.46
CA PRO A 331 -10.70 6.75 -22.68
C PRO A 331 -10.48 7.79 -23.78
N HIS A 332 -9.22 8.08 -24.12
CA HIS A 332 -8.81 9.08 -25.08
C HIS A 332 -8.56 8.51 -26.49
N GLY A 333 -8.78 7.21 -26.68
CA GLY A 333 -8.68 6.53 -27.98
C GLY A 333 -7.30 5.98 -28.30
N GLU A 334 -6.31 6.16 -27.43
CA GLU A 334 -5.00 5.49 -27.55
C GLU A 334 -5.14 3.99 -27.31
N VAL A 335 -4.37 3.20 -28.06
CA VAL A 335 -4.29 1.74 -27.93
C VAL A 335 -2.83 1.36 -27.75
N HIS A 336 -2.53 0.67 -26.65
CA HIS A 336 -1.21 0.15 -26.36
C HIS A 336 -1.24 -1.38 -26.29
N THR A 337 -0.12 -2.03 -26.56
CA THR A 337 -0.05 -3.49 -26.60
C THR A 337 1.13 -4.08 -25.85
N GLN A 338 0.91 -5.24 -25.24
CA GLN A 338 1.97 -6.11 -24.71
C GLN A 338 1.81 -7.50 -25.32
N ASP A 339 2.85 -7.98 -25.99
CA ASP A 339 2.87 -9.31 -26.57
C ASP A 339 3.24 -10.33 -25.49
N LYS A 340 2.68 -11.53 -25.57
CA LYS A 340 3.03 -12.63 -24.68
C LYS A 340 4.47 -13.08 -24.94
N LEU A 341 5.27 -13.11 -23.89
CA LEU A 341 6.70 -13.42 -24.01
C LEU A 341 6.95 -14.92 -23.88
N HIS A 342 6.30 -15.56 -22.92
CA HIS A 342 6.40 -16.99 -22.68
C HIS A 342 5.20 -17.71 -23.30
N VAL A 343 5.33 -18.07 -24.57
CA VAL A 343 4.30 -18.83 -25.30
C VAL A 343 4.27 -20.27 -24.79
N THR A 344 3.08 -20.77 -24.46
CA THR A 344 2.93 -22.14 -23.97
C THR A 344 3.22 -23.17 -25.08
N PRO A 345 3.62 -24.41 -24.73
CA PRO A 345 3.84 -25.46 -25.73
C PRO A 345 2.62 -25.71 -26.63
N ASN A 346 1.40 -25.61 -26.08
CA ASN A 346 0.18 -25.83 -26.85
C ASN A 346 -0.07 -24.69 -27.86
N GLU A 347 0.02 -23.43 -27.42
CA GLU A 347 -0.13 -22.28 -28.33
C GLU A 347 0.87 -22.30 -29.48
N ARG A 348 2.13 -22.68 -29.21
CA ARG A 348 3.15 -22.80 -30.25
C ARG A 348 2.83 -23.93 -31.22
N LYS A 349 2.38 -25.08 -30.72
CA LYS A 349 2.13 -26.29 -31.53
C LYS A 349 0.86 -26.20 -32.37
N GLU A 350 -0.23 -25.74 -31.77
CA GLU A 350 -1.56 -25.76 -32.37
C GLU A 350 -1.85 -24.48 -33.16
N TYR A 351 -1.41 -23.32 -32.67
CA TYR A 351 -1.71 -22.02 -33.26
C TYR A 351 -0.51 -21.34 -33.93
N GLY A 352 0.70 -21.90 -33.80
CA GLY A 352 1.91 -21.32 -34.40
C GLY A 352 2.33 -19.98 -33.77
N ILE A 353 1.86 -19.66 -32.57
CA ILE A 353 2.10 -18.38 -31.91
C ILE A 353 3.59 -18.20 -31.58
N GLN A 354 4.13 -17.02 -31.89
CA GLN A 354 5.52 -16.64 -31.65
C GLN A 354 5.69 -15.71 -30.43
N PRO A 355 6.80 -15.81 -29.68
CA PRO A 355 7.04 -15.06 -28.44
C PRO A 355 7.45 -13.61 -28.68
N GLY A 356 6.80 -12.65 -28.03
CA GLY A 356 7.19 -11.23 -28.11
C GLY A 356 8.62 -10.96 -27.65
N ASP A 357 9.09 -9.75 -27.90
CA ASP A 357 10.47 -9.30 -27.72
C ASP A 357 10.64 -8.11 -26.76
N ASP A 358 9.55 -7.39 -26.47
CA ASP A 358 9.55 -6.19 -25.63
C ASP A 358 8.82 -6.36 -24.30
N LEU A 359 9.23 -5.58 -23.30
CA LEU A 359 8.60 -5.54 -21.99
C LEU A 359 8.24 -4.10 -21.61
N ARG A 360 6.96 -3.85 -21.27
CA ARG A 360 6.43 -2.51 -21.07
C ARG A 360 5.87 -2.23 -19.66
N VAL A 361 6.10 -1.01 -19.19
CA VAL A 361 5.38 -0.38 -18.08
C VAL A 361 4.59 0.79 -18.63
N PHE A 362 3.28 0.81 -18.38
CA PHE A 362 2.38 1.87 -18.78
C PHE A 362 2.21 2.86 -17.63
N ASP A 363 2.72 4.09 -17.80
CA ASP A 363 2.62 5.19 -16.85
C ASP A 363 1.29 5.93 -17.08
N THR A 364 0.25 5.50 -16.35
CA THR A 364 -1.11 6.03 -16.46
C THR A 364 -1.38 7.10 -15.40
N PRO A 365 -2.44 7.93 -15.53
CA PRO A 365 -2.83 8.90 -14.50
C PRO A 365 -3.16 8.25 -13.13
N TYR A 366 -3.47 6.96 -13.13
CA TYR A 366 -3.85 6.19 -11.94
C TYR A 366 -2.68 5.45 -11.31
N GLY A 367 -1.58 5.26 -12.03
CA GLY A 367 -0.37 4.59 -11.56
C GLY A 367 0.33 3.80 -12.65
N ARG A 368 1.48 3.23 -12.31
CA ARG A 368 2.27 2.44 -13.25
C ARG A 368 1.79 1.01 -13.26
N ILE A 369 1.37 0.55 -14.42
CA ILE A 369 0.78 -0.78 -14.60
C ILE A 369 1.53 -1.54 -15.67
N SER A 370 1.55 -2.87 -15.56
CA SER A 370 2.07 -3.75 -16.60
C SER A 370 1.12 -4.91 -16.82
N ILE A 371 1.16 -5.48 -18.02
CA ILE A 371 0.36 -6.65 -18.39
C ILE A 371 1.32 -7.82 -18.52
N VAL A 372 1.02 -8.94 -17.87
CA VAL A 372 1.79 -10.20 -17.99
C VAL A 372 0.82 -11.32 -18.31
N ILE A 373 0.90 -11.86 -19.51
CA ILE A 373 -0.15 -12.71 -20.07
C ILE A 373 0.05 -14.14 -19.60
N CYS A 374 -0.88 -14.62 -18.77
CA CYS A 374 -0.99 -16.01 -18.36
C CYS A 374 0.34 -16.60 -17.89
N TYR A 375 0.96 -17.43 -18.73
CA TYR A 375 2.20 -18.14 -18.43
C TYR A 375 3.35 -17.20 -18.03
N ASP A 376 3.36 -15.94 -18.50
CA ASP A 376 4.33 -14.91 -18.13
C ASP A 376 4.44 -14.71 -16.61
N ILE A 377 3.34 -14.84 -15.84
CA ILE A 377 3.36 -14.61 -14.39
C ILE A 377 4.14 -15.71 -13.63
N GLU A 378 4.27 -16.89 -14.23
CA GLU A 378 5.00 -18.02 -13.63
C GLU A 378 6.52 -17.73 -13.55
N PHE A 379 7.02 -16.77 -14.33
CA PHE A 379 8.44 -16.39 -14.40
C PHE A 379 8.76 -15.21 -13.45
N PRO A 380 9.43 -15.44 -12.31
CA PRO A 380 9.68 -14.41 -11.30
C PRO A 380 10.52 -13.23 -11.81
N GLU A 381 11.45 -13.49 -12.72
CA GLU A 381 12.37 -12.51 -13.30
C GLU A 381 11.59 -11.38 -13.98
N LEU A 382 10.54 -11.74 -14.74
CA LEU A 382 9.76 -10.78 -15.51
C LEU A 382 9.04 -9.79 -14.60
N SER A 383 8.33 -10.29 -13.59
CA SER A 383 7.63 -9.47 -12.62
C SER A 383 8.59 -8.59 -11.81
N ARG A 384 9.77 -9.12 -11.48
CA ARG A 384 10.81 -8.35 -10.79
C ARG A 384 11.33 -7.20 -11.66
N LEU A 385 11.63 -7.46 -12.92
CA LEU A 385 12.11 -6.45 -13.88
C LEU A 385 11.08 -5.33 -14.07
N LEU A 386 9.80 -5.69 -14.27
CA LEU A 386 8.69 -4.73 -14.35
C LEU A 386 8.57 -3.88 -13.09
N THR A 387 8.66 -4.50 -11.92
CA THR A 387 8.58 -3.79 -10.64
C THR A 387 9.77 -2.84 -10.45
N LEU A 388 10.97 -3.24 -10.82
CA LEU A 388 12.17 -2.38 -10.77
C LEU A 388 12.07 -1.21 -11.75
N ALA A 389 11.38 -1.39 -12.88
CA ALA A 389 11.02 -0.32 -13.81
C ALA A 389 9.85 0.57 -13.30
N GLY A 390 9.27 0.22 -12.15
CA GLY A 390 8.32 1.05 -11.41
C GLY A 390 6.87 0.57 -11.45
N ALA A 391 6.57 -0.61 -11.99
CA ALA A 391 5.21 -1.16 -11.95
C ALA A 391 4.69 -1.27 -10.50
N GLU A 392 3.44 -0.88 -10.31
CA GLU A 392 2.70 -0.91 -9.04
C GLU A 392 1.59 -1.97 -9.07
N VAL A 393 1.02 -2.21 -10.25
CA VAL A 393 -0.03 -3.21 -10.50
C VAL A 393 0.36 -4.07 -11.70
N LEU A 394 0.29 -5.40 -11.56
CA LEU A 394 0.42 -6.34 -12.66
C LEU A 394 -0.96 -6.91 -13.00
N PHE A 395 -1.42 -6.67 -14.22
CA PHE A 395 -2.63 -7.27 -14.75
C PHE A 395 -2.29 -8.59 -15.45
N VAL A 396 -3.04 -9.63 -15.11
CA VAL A 396 -2.76 -11.02 -15.49
C VAL A 396 -4.01 -11.60 -16.18
N PRO A 397 -4.23 -11.29 -17.47
CA PRO A 397 -5.20 -12.03 -18.27
C PRO A 397 -4.71 -13.47 -18.43
N PHE A 398 -5.55 -14.47 -18.18
CA PHE A 398 -5.17 -15.88 -18.30
C PHE A 398 -6.31 -16.75 -18.85
N SER A 399 -5.94 -17.90 -19.43
CA SER A 399 -6.88 -18.95 -19.84
C SER A 399 -6.31 -20.31 -19.48
N THR A 400 -7.10 -21.13 -18.77
CA THR A 400 -6.66 -22.47 -18.32
C THR A 400 -7.83 -23.45 -18.30
N ASP A 401 -7.56 -24.73 -18.57
CA ASP A 401 -8.61 -25.74 -18.73
C ASP A 401 -9.12 -26.32 -17.39
N GLU A 402 -8.21 -26.52 -16.44
CA GLU A 402 -8.50 -27.17 -15.15
C GLU A 402 -7.91 -26.42 -13.95
N LYS A 403 -8.42 -26.76 -12.76
CA LYS A 403 -8.01 -26.16 -11.49
C LYS A 403 -6.50 -26.19 -11.26
N LYS A 404 -5.80 -27.26 -11.61
CA LYS A 404 -4.33 -27.36 -11.37
C LYS A 404 -3.56 -26.35 -12.21
N ALA A 405 -3.99 -26.12 -13.45
CA ALA A 405 -3.39 -25.12 -14.32
C ALA A 405 -3.63 -23.71 -13.77
N TYR A 406 -4.88 -23.40 -13.39
CA TYR A 406 -5.21 -22.15 -12.71
C TYR A 406 -4.37 -21.92 -11.44
N LEU A 407 -4.20 -22.96 -10.60
CA LEU A 407 -3.45 -22.81 -9.35
C LEU A 407 -1.98 -22.43 -9.57
N ARG A 408 -1.35 -22.81 -10.69
CA ARG A 408 0.01 -22.34 -11.01
C ARG A 408 0.04 -20.84 -11.26
N VAL A 409 -0.89 -20.34 -12.08
CA VAL A 409 -1.07 -18.91 -12.35
C VAL A 409 -1.36 -18.17 -11.04
N ARG A 410 -2.33 -18.66 -10.26
CA ARG A 410 -2.80 -18.03 -9.02
C ARG A 410 -1.74 -17.95 -7.94
N TYR A 411 -0.99 -19.03 -7.71
CA TYR A 411 0.08 -19.05 -6.71
C TYR A 411 1.25 -18.19 -7.16
N SER A 412 1.61 -18.24 -8.44
CA SER A 412 2.67 -17.39 -8.98
C SER A 412 2.30 -15.92 -8.83
N ALA A 413 1.10 -15.51 -9.24
CA ALA A 413 0.64 -14.13 -9.12
C ALA A 413 0.63 -13.62 -7.67
N GLN A 414 0.24 -14.47 -6.71
CA GLN A 414 0.29 -14.10 -5.29
C GLN A 414 1.72 -13.98 -4.77
N ALA A 415 2.60 -14.91 -5.16
CA ALA A 415 4.01 -14.81 -4.86
C ALA A 415 4.59 -13.51 -5.43
N ARG A 416 4.24 -13.13 -6.68
CA ARG A 416 4.70 -11.87 -7.28
C ARG A 416 4.19 -10.65 -6.50
N ALA A 417 2.95 -10.64 -6.05
CA ALA A 417 2.39 -9.56 -5.23
C ALA A 417 3.21 -9.35 -3.94
N VAL A 418 3.54 -10.45 -3.26
CA VAL A 418 4.29 -10.43 -1.99
C VAL A 418 5.78 -10.12 -2.21
N GLU A 419 6.46 -10.82 -3.11
CA GLU A 419 7.90 -10.71 -3.35
C GLU A 419 8.30 -9.34 -3.92
N ASN A 420 7.42 -8.74 -4.72
CA ASN A 420 7.68 -7.48 -5.40
C ASN A 420 6.99 -6.28 -4.73
N ILE A 421 6.13 -6.48 -3.73
CA ILE A 421 5.33 -5.41 -3.14
C ILE A 421 4.59 -4.65 -4.28
N VAL A 422 3.76 -5.40 -5.00
CA VAL A 422 2.87 -4.96 -6.08
C VAL A 422 1.49 -5.55 -5.85
N TYR A 423 0.46 -5.00 -6.48
CA TYR A 423 -0.81 -5.70 -6.63
C TYR A 423 -0.78 -6.60 -7.86
N THR A 424 -1.49 -7.72 -7.83
CA THR A 424 -1.77 -8.52 -9.03
C THR A 424 -3.27 -8.70 -9.23
N VAL A 425 -3.73 -8.52 -10.46
CA VAL A 425 -5.16 -8.57 -10.85
C VAL A 425 -5.32 -9.67 -11.89
N LEU A 426 -6.03 -10.74 -11.54
CA LEU A 426 -6.19 -11.93 -12.36
C LEU A 426 -7.60 -12.00 -12.96
N SER A 427 -7.70 -12.20 -14.27
CA SER A 427 -8.95 -12.39 -14.99
C SER A 427 -8.86 -13.60 -15.92
N GLY A 428 -9.85 -14.49 -15.84
CA GLY A 428 -9.82 -15.79 -16.52
C GLY A 428 -11.15 -16.20 -17.15
N ASN A 429 -11.07 -17.13 -18.10
CA ASN A 429 -12.24 -17.74 -18.74
C ASN A 429 -12.84 -18.87 -17.87
N VAL A 430 -14.16 -18.99 -17.88
CA VAL A 430 -14.93 -20.12 -17.33
C VAL A 430 -15.87 -20.66 -18.40
N GLY A 431 -16.59 -21.75 -18.12
CA GLY A 431 -17.49 -22.33 -19.11
C GLY A 431 -16.77 -23.19 -20.15
N ASN A 432 -17.46 -23.52 -21.23
CA ASN A 432 -17.06 -24.57 -22.17
C ASN A 432 -17.37 -24.18 -23.62
N LEU A 433 -16.47 -24.52 -24.55
CA LEU A 433 -16.72 -24.45 -26.00
C LEU A 433 -16.59 -25.85 -26.61
N PRO A 434 -17.64 -26.68 -26.58
CA PRO A 434 -17.56 -28.08 -27.02
C PRO A 434 -17.16 -28.27 -28.48
N GLN A 435 -17.35 -27.25 -29.31
CA GLN A 435 -17.03 -27.25 -30.75
C GLN A 435 -15.61 -26.73 -31.04
N VAL A 436 -14.89 -26.23 -30.03
CA VAL A 436 -13.59 -25.62 -30.19
C VAL A 436 -12.52 -26.50 -29.55
N GLU A 437 -11.70 -27.13 -30.40
CA GLU A 437 -10.51 -27.85 -29.94
C GLU A 437 -9.57 -26.89 -29.19
N ASN A 438 -8.98 -27.39 -28.10
CA ASN A 438 -8.11 -26.64 -27.18
C ASN A 438 -8.79 -25.54 -26.30
N PHE A 439 -10.11 -25.35 -26.38
CA PHE A 439 -10.89 -24.51 -25.42
C PHE A 439 -12.18 -25.21 -24.95
N LEU A 440 -12.19 -26.55 -24.98
CA LEU A 440 -13.34 -27.40 -24.64
C LEU A 440 -13.91 -27.08 -23.26
N ILE A 441 -13.02 -26.90 -22.27
CA ILE A 441 -13.35 -26.58 -20.89
C ILE A 441 -12.46 -25.43 -20.43
N ASN A 442 -12.97 -24.59 -19.55
CA ASN A 442 -12.22 -23.48 -18.96
C ASN A 442 -12.46 -23.46 -17.45
N TYR A 443 -11.38 -23.20 -16.71
CA TYR A 443 -11.39 -23.04 -15.28
C TYR A 443 -10.75 -21.72 -14.90
N ALA A 444 -11.47 -20.93 -14.10
CA ALA A 444 -10.93 -19.74 -13.49
C ALA A 444 -11.56 -19.44 -12.14
N GLN A 445 -10.82 -18.66 -11.37
CA GLN A 445 -11.30 -17.91 -10.23
C GLN A 445 -10.59 -16.55 -10.27
N ALA A 446 -11.26 -15.54 -10.80
CA ALA A 446 -10.73 -14.17 -10.84
C ALA A 446 -10.36 -13.71 -9.43
N ALA A 447 -9.25 -12.99 -9.29
CA ALA A 447 -8.69 -12.66 -7.99
C ALA A 447 -7.85 -11.38 -8.03
N ILE A 448 -7.82 -10.67 -6.90
CA ILE A 448 -6.98 -9.49 -6.69
C ILE A 448 -6.08 -9.80 -5.50
N CYS A 449 -4.78 -9.96 -5.74
CA CYS A 449 -3.80 -10.25 -4.69
C CYS A 449 -3.09 -8.96 -4.26
N THR A 450 -2.72 -8.92 -2.99
CA THR A 450 -2.05 -7.78 -2.36
C THR A 450 -0.65 -8.19 -1.92
N PRO A 451 0.22 -7.24 -1.55
CA PRO A 451 1.35 -7.55 -0.69
C PRO A 451 0.86 -8.11 0.67
N SER A 452 1.80 -8.65 1.45
CA SER A 452 1.53 -9.27 2.75
C SER A 452 2.25 -8.50 3.85
N ASP A 453 1.60 -7.46 4.38
CA ASP A 453 2.08 -6.67 5.52
C ASP A 453 0.87 -6.07 6.26
N PHE A 454 1.07 -5.43 7.42
CA PHE A 454 -0.02 -4.97 8.31
C PHE A 454 -1.10 -4.10 7.66
N GLN A 455 -0.74 -3.33 6.63
CA GLN A 455 -1.65 -2.45 5.90
C GLN A 455 -2.49 -3.16 4.81
N PHE A 456 -2.28 -4.46 4.61
CA PHE A 456 -2.99 -5.26 3.61
C PHE A 456 -3.84 -6.36 4.25
N PRO A 457 -4.87 -6.88 3.55
CA PRO A 457 -5.73 -7.92 4.08
C PRO A 457 -4.97 -9.18 4.52
N PRO A 458 -5.44 -9.86 5.58
CA PRO A 458 -4.94 -11.18 5.94
C PRO A 458 -5.01 -12.15 4.75
N GLY A 459 -3.95 -12.94 4.54
CA GLY A 459 -3.88 -13.88 3.43
C GLY A 459 -3.46 -13.29 2.09
N ALA A 460 -3.13 -11.99 2.03
CA ALA A 460 -2.59 -11.32 0.83
C ALA A 460 -3.54 -11.34 -0.38
N VAL A 461 -4.85 -11.21 -0.12
CA VAL A 461 -5.92 -11.27 -1.12
C VAL A 461 -6.98 -10.22 -0.79
N ALA A 462 -7.25 -9.32 -1.71
CA ALA A 462 -8.29 -8.30 -1.57
C ALA A 462 -9.67 -8.82 -1.98
N ALA A 463 -9.74 -9.65 -3.02
CA ALA A 463 -10.99 -10.23 -3.52
C ALA A 463 -10.74 -11.50 -4.33
N THR A 464 -11.73 -12.40 -4.35
CA THR A 464 -11.77 -13.61 -5.19
C THR A 464 -13.21 -13.88 -5.63
N ALA A 465 -13.38 -14.32 -6.87
CA ALA A 465 -14.66 -14.78 -7.40
C ALA A 465 -15.02 -16.16 -6.83
N ASP A 466 -16.26 -16.57 -7.00
CA ASP A 466 -16.59 -17.99 -6.94
C ASP A 466 -15.98 -18.72 -8.15
N PRO A 467 -15.41 -19.92 -7.97
CA PRO A 467 -14.85 -20.68 -9.08
C PRO A 467 -15.88 -20.97 -10.17
N ASN A 468 -15.49 -20.87 -11.44
CA ASN A 468 -16.29 -21.28 -12.60
C ASN A 468 -17.67 -20.62 -12.75
N THR A 469 -17.83 -19.38 -12.26
CA THR A 469 -19.10 -18.63 -12.32
C THR A 469 -18.91 -17.32 -13.10
N GLU A 470 -19.73 -17.02 -14.10
CA GLU A 470 -19.69 -15.72 -14.80
C GLU A 470 -19.90 -14.58 -13.79
N THR A 471 -18.89 -13.73 -13.59
CA THR A 471 -18.97 -12.64 -12.60
C THR A 471 -17.83 -11.64 -12.77
N VAL A 472 -17.81 -10.63 -11.90
CA VAL A 472 -16.68 -9.70 -11.72
C VAL A 472 -16.24 -9.68 -10.27
N VAL A 473 -14.96 -9.39 -10.03
CA VAL A 473 -14.48 -8.94 -8.73
C VAL A 473 -13.95 -7.52 -8.83
N ILE A 474 -14.34 -6.69 -7.87
CA ILE A 474 -13.98 -5.27 -7.83
C ILE A 474 -13.30 -5.00 -6.51
N SER A 475 -12.17 -4.30 -6.56
CA SER A 475 -11.47 -3.85 -5.36
C SER A 475 -10.80 -2.50 -5.58
N GLU A 476 -10.60 -1.78 -4.48
CA GLU A 476 -9.86 -0.53 -4.44
C GLU A 476 -8.44 -0.81 -3.95
N LEU A 477 -7.47 -0.54 -4.80
CA LEU A 477 -6.05 -0.70 -4.53
C LEU A 477 -5.51 0.60 -3.93
N ASP A 478 -4.85 0.52 -2.78
CA ASP A 478 -4.21 1.66 -2.13
C ASP A 478 -2.73 1.72 -2.53
N LEU A 479 -2.44 2.48 -3.59
CA LEU A 479 -1.07 2.66 -4.06
C LEU A 479 -0.23 3.51 -3.10
N THR A 480 -0.88 4.30 -2.24
CA THR A 480 -0.18 5.01 -1.15
C THR A 480 0.29 4.03 -0.08
N ALA A 481 -0.51 3.02 0.28
CA ALA A 481 -0.09 1.93 1.15
C ALA A 481 1.02 1.08 0.49
N LEU A 482 0.94 0.86 -0.83
CA LEU A 482 1.99 0.17 -1.58
C LEU A 482 3.34 0.89 -1.50
N GLU A 483 3.36 2.20 -1.74
CA GLU A 483 4.56 3.03 -1.61
C GLU A 483 5.13 2.96 -0.18
N GLN A 484 4.27 3.06 0.83
CA GLN A 484 4.67 2.93 2.23
C GLN A 484 5.28 1.56 2.54
N ALA A 485 4.70 0.47 2.04
CA ALA A 485 5.22 -0.89 2.20
C ALA A 485 6.64 -1.03 1.63
N ARG A 486 6.90 -0.45 0.46
CA ARG A 486 8.22 -0.50 -0.19
C ARG A 486 9.30 0.21 0.63
N GLU A 487 8.95 1.30 1.31
CA GLU A 487 9.89 2.07 2.11
C GLU A 487 10.08 1.56 3.54
N MET A 488 8.98 1.14 4.16
CA MET A 488 8.87 0.99 5.62
C MET A 488 8.22 -0.31 6.06
N GLY A 489 7.91 -1.20 5.12
CA GLY A 489 7.34 -2.50 5.44
C GLY A 489 8.21 -3.28 6.43
N SER A 490 7.57 -4.20 7.16
CA SER A 490 8.23 -5.10 8.11
C SER A 490 9.39 -5.87 7.44
N VAL A 491 9.23 -6.15 6.14
CA VAL A 491 10.27 -6.64 5.22
C VAL A 491 10.34 -5.76 3.98
N ARG A 492 11.52 -5.61 3.37
CA ARG A 492 11.72 -4.74 2.19
C ARG A 492 12.46 -5.45 1.06
N PRO A 493 11.83 -6.45 0.42
CA PRO A 493 12.50 -7.33 -0.54
C PRO A 493 13.07 -6.61 -1.76
N LEU A 494 12.50 -5.46 -2.15
CA LEU A 494 13.05 -4.63 -3.24
C LEU A 494 14.36 -3.94 -2.86
N ARG A 495 14.45 -3.45 -1.62
CA ARG A 495 15.62 -2.70 -1.11
C ARG A 495 16.74 -3.64 -0.66
N ASP A 496 16.37 -4.76 -0.04
CA ASP A 496 17.31 -5.66 0.62
C ASP A 496 17.91 -6.72 -0.35
N ARG A 497 17.77 -6.52 -1.66
CA ARG A 497 18.39 -7.36 -2.70
C ARG A 497 19.91 -7.36 -2.55
N ARG A 498 20.50 -8.56 -2.58
CA ARG A 498 21.96 -8.77 -2.55
C ARG A 498 22.56 -8.64 -3.95
N THR A 499 22.56 -7.42 -4.49
CA THR A 499 23.14 -7.12 -5.82
C THR A 499 24.65 -7.31 -5.89
N ASP A 500 25.30 -7.54 -4.75
CA ASP A 500 26.68 -8.00 -4.64
C ASP A 500 26.86 -9.50 -4.95
N LEU A 501 25.79 -10.31 -4.84
CA LEU A 501 25.81 -11.75 -5.08
C LEU A 501 25.20 -12.16 -6.42
N TYR A 502 24.24 -11.38 -6.91
CA TYR A 502 23.58 -11.67 -8.19
C TYR A 502 23.22 -10.38 -8.92
N GLU A 503 23.16 -10.49 -10.24
CA GLU A 503 22.67 -9.44 -11.12
C GLU A 503 21.40 -9.89 -11.81
N LEU A 504 20.40 -9.02 -11.85
CA LEU A 504 19.19 -9.20 -12.65
C LEU A 504 18.98 -7.93 -13.46
N THR A 505 19.44 -8.00 -14.71
CA THR A 505 19.41 -6.91 -15.68
C THR A 505 18.79 -7.46 -16.96
N PRO A 506 17.81 -6.76 -17.55
CA PRO A 506 17.20 -7.24 -18.78
C PRO A 506 18.16 -6.99 -19.95
N ARG A 507 18.09 -7.83 -20.99
CA ARG A 507 18.89 -7.62 -22.21
C ARG A 507 18.31 -6.55 -23.13
N VAL A 508 16.99 -6.36 -23.06
CA VAL A 508 16.24 -5.28 -23.71
C VAL A 508 15.71 -4.38 -22.60
N GLU A 509 15.83 -3.07 -22.76
CA GLU A 509 15.37 -2.13 -21.74
C GLU A 509 13.85 -2.25 -21.54
N VAL A 510 13.38 -2.16 -20.29
CA VAL A 510 11.94 -2.11 -20.01
C VAL A 510 11.43 -0.74 -20.43
N GLU A 511 10.58 -0.72 -21.45
CA GLU A 511 10.03 0.52 -22.00
C GLU A 511 8.98 1.11 -21.05
N VAL A 512 9.15 2.36 -20.62
CA VAL A 512 8.14 3.09 -19.85
C VAL A 512 7.34 3.97 -20.80
N VAL A 513 6.14 3.52 -21.15
CA VAL A 513 5.23 4.19 -22.08
C VAL A 513 4.29 5.11 -21.30
N ARG A 514 4.29 6.40 -21.61
CA ARG A 514 3.29 7.33 -21.06
C ARG A 514 1.94 7.09 -21.71
N VAL A 515 0.90 6.98 -20.90
CA VAL A 515 -0.48 6.78 -21.33
C VAL A 515 -1.29 7.97 -20.84
N SER A 516 -2.03 8.61 -21.75
CA SER A 516 -2.79 9.83 -21.43
C SER A 516 -4.04 9.57 -20.60
#